data_AF-A0A8J3X3F0-F1
#
_entry.id   AF-A0A8J3X3F0-F1
#
_cell.length_a   1.000
_cell.length_b   1.000
_cell.length_c   1.000
_cell.angle_alpha   90.00
_cell.angle_beta   90.00
_cell.angle_gamma   90.00
#
_symmetry.space_group_name_H-M   'P 1'
#
loop_
_entity.id
_entity.type
_entity.pdbx_description
1 polymer ?
#
loop_
_entity_poly.entity_id
_entity_poly.type
_entity_poly.pdbx_seq_one_letter_code
_entity_poly.pdbx_strand_id
1 'polypeptide(L)' 'MDTPTRTAPLPRLYPMPAPADDPRFTFGLLIDLIDVLETHGYPRPLSGGDLVALQQAMFRFLYDAHRAETEAHR' A
#
# COMPACT_ATOMS: atom_id res chain seq x y z
N MET A 1 -8.84 18.23 -36.53
CA MET A 1 -9.39 18.23 -35.15
C MET A 1 -9.33 16.79 -34.68
N ASP A 2 -8.15 16.31 -34.29
CA ASP A 2 -7.98 14.97 -33.75
C ASP A 2 -8.37 15.01 -32.27
N THR A 3 -9.39 14.24 -31.92
CA THR A 3 -9.83 14.07 -30.54
C THR A 3 -8.85 13.11 -29.86
N PRO A 4 -8.24 13.45 -28.70
CA PRO A 4 -7.38 12.50 -28.03
C PRO A 4 -8.22 11.32 -27.53
N THR A 5 -7.92 10.12 -28.04
CA THR A 5 -8.49 8.87 -27.55
C THR A 5 -8.24 8.78 -26.04
N ARG A 6 -9.31 8.81 -25.24
CA ARG A 6 -9.21 8.57 -23.80
C ARG A 6 -8.86 7.10 -23.60
N THR A 7 -7.58 6.80 -23.35
CA THR A 7 -7.12 5.47 -22.96
C THR A 7 -7.94 5.00 -21.75
N ALA A 8 -8.56 3.83 -21.86
CA ALA A 8 -9.29 3.25 -20.74
C ALA A 8 -8.33 3.03 -19.55
N PRO A 9 -8.77 3.23 -18.29
CA PRO A 9 -7.89 3.04 -17.13
C PRO A 9 -7.42 1.58 -17.07
N LEU A 10 -6.12 1.39 -16.82
CA LEU A 10 -5.59 0.06 -16.53
C LEU A 10 -6.24 -0.50 -15.24
N PRO A 11 -6.43 -1.82 -15.14
CA PRO A 11 -6.91 -2.44 -13.91
C PRO A 11 -5.97 -2.12 -12.75
N ARG A 12 -6.54 -1.95 -11.55
CA ARG A 12 -5.73 -1.73 -10.33
C ARG A 12 -4.87 -2.97 -10.09
N LEU A 13 -3.57 -2.77 -9.84
CA LEU A 13 -2.64 -3.86 -9.53
C LEU A 13 -2.81 -4.39 -8.10
N TYR A 14 -3.30 -3.53 -7.20
CA TYR A 14 -3.56 -3.86 -5.81
C TYR A 14 -5.03 -3.68 -5.48
N PRO A 15 -5.55 -4.49 -4.55
CA PRO A 15 -4.84 -5.55 -3.82
C PRO A 15 -4.67 -6.84 -4.64
N MET A 16 -3.65 -7.62 -4.31
CA MET A 16 -3.31 -8.92 -4.88
C MET A 16 -3.73 -10.05 -3.92
N PRO A 17 -3.85 -11.30 -4.37
CA PRO A 17 -4.03 -12.45 -3.48
C PRO A 17 -2.90 -12.53 -2.44
N ALA A 18 -3.26 -12.69 -1.16
CA ALA A 18 -2.29 -12.84 -0.08
C ALA A 18 -1.57 -14.20 -0.19
N PRO A 19 -0.22 -14.23 -0.18
CA PRO A 19 0.52 -15.48 -0.03
C PRO A 19 0.43 -15.98 1.44
N ALA A 20 0.74 -17.25 1.67
CA ALA A 20 0.77 -17.83 3.01
C ALA A 20 1.89 -17.23 3.89
N ASP A 21 3.03 -16.90 3.27
CA ASP A 21 4.14 -16.15 3.84
C ASP A 21 4.75 -15.26 2.75
N ASP A 22 5.25 -14.08 3.12
CA ASP A 22 5.86 -13.14 2.18
C ASP A 22 7.25 -12.70 2.65
N PRO A 23 8.33 -13.31 2.13
CA PRO A 23 9.69 -12.96 2.53
C PRO A 23 10.11 -11.56 2.09
N ARG A 24 9.32 -10.88 1.24
CA ARG A 24 9.58 -9.49 0.84
C ARG A 24 9.28 -8.51 1.99
N PHE A 25 8.45 -8.89 2.97
CA PHE A 25 8.17 -8.09 4.17
C PHE A 25 9.30 -8.20 5.20
N THR A 26 10.39 -7.50 4.92
CA THR A 26 11.57 -7.47 5.80
C THR A 26 11.54 -6.26 6.74
N PHE A 27 12.31 -6.32 7.83
CA PHE A 27 12.56 -5.16 8.68
C PHE A 27 13.27 -4.03 7.91
N GLY A 28 14.17 -4.38 6.99
CA GLY A 28 14.84 -3.40 6.13
C GLY A 28 13.86 -2.60 5.27
N LEU A 29 12.89 -3.28 4.63
CA LEU A 29 11.82 -2.61 3.88
C LEU A 29 11.00 -1.65 4.75
N LEU A 30 10.74 -2.02 6.01
CA LEU A 30 10.01 -1.15 6.94
C LEU A 30 10.81 0.13 7.27
N ILE A 31 12.13 0.01 7.44
CA ILE A 31 13.02 1.16 7.65
C ILE A 31 13.05 2.06 6.41
N ASP A 32 13.21 1.48 5.22
CA ASP A 32 13.20 2.24 3.96
C ASP A 32 11.89 3.04 3.79
N LEU A 33 10.76 2.44 4.14
CA LEU A 33 9.47 3.13 4.11
C LEU A 33 9.40 4.28 5.13
N ILE A 34 9.90 4.07 6.34
CA ILE A 34 9.96 5.11 7.37
C ILE A 34 10.77 6.31 6.88
N ASP A 35 11.92 6.07 6.26
CA ASP A 35 12.79 7.13 5.75
C ASP A 35 12.13 7.93 4.61
N VAL A 36 11.39 7.25 3.72
CA VAL A 36 10.59 7.91 2.67
C VAL A 36 9.50 8.78 3.29
N LEU A 37 8.74 8.25 4.25
CA LEU A 37 7.68 8.99 4.92
C LEU A 37 8.23 10.19 5.68
N GLU A 38 9.32 10.04 6.42
CA GLU A 38 9.98 11.14 7.12
C GLU A 38 10.45 12.23 6.16
N THR A 39 11.02 11.86 5.01
CA THR A 39 11.42 12.80 3.96
C THR A 39 10.24 13.64 3.45
N HIS A 40 9.03 13.10 3.49
CA HIS A 40 7.79 13.79 3.14
C HIS A 40 7.09 14.49 4.32
N GLY A 41 7.74 14.56 5.49
CA GLY A 41 7.27 15.30 6.66
C GLY A 41 6.35 14.51 7.61
N TYR A 42 6.25 13.19 7.44
CA TYR A 42 5.54 12.35 8.39
C TYR A 42 6.42 12.07 9.63
N PRO A 43 5.84 11.94 10.83
CA PRO A 43 6.61 11.64 12.03
C PRO A 43 7.20 10.23 11.98
N ARG A 44 8.40 10.05 12.55
CA ARG A 44 8.96 8.71 12.75
C ARG A 44 8.15 7.91 13.79
N PRO A 45 7.97 6.60 13.62
CA PRO A 45 7.47 5.70 14.65
C PRO A 45 8.27 5.82 15.96
N LEU A 46 7.59 5.87 17.11
CA LEU A 46 8.22 6.05 18.42
C LEU A 46 8.23 4.77 19.26
N SER A 47 7.49 3.75 18.83
CA SER A 47 7.33 2.49 19.54
C SER A 47 7.28 1.28 18.61
N GLY A 48 7.48 0.09 19.16
CA GLY A 48 7.27 -1.16 18.42
C GLY A 48 5.82 -1.32 17.92
N GLY A 49 4.84 -0.75 18.64
CA GLY A 49 3.45 -0.75 18.22
C GLY A 49 3.23 0.04 16.93
N ASP A 50 3.88 1.19 16.79
CA ASP A 50 3.83 2.02 15.58
C ASP A 50 4.45 1.28 14.37
N LEU A 51 5.55 0.54 14.60
CA LEU A 51 6.19 -0.29 13.58
C LEU A 51 5.26 -1.41 13.09
N VAL A 52 4.60 -2.12 14.02
CA VAL A 52 3.61 -3.15 13.67
C VAL A 52 2.43 -2.53 12.92
N ALA A 53 1.92 -1.38 13.36
CA ALA A 53 0.81 -0.70 12.70
C ALA A 53 1.15 -0.31 11.25
N LEU A 54 2.36 0.19 11.02
CA LEU A 54 2.86 0.53 9.69
C LEU A 54 3.01 -0.71 8.80
N GLN A 55 3.62 -1.78 9.32
CA GLN A 55 3.75 -3.07 8.61
C GLN A 55 2.37 -3.62 8.22
N GLN A 56 1.40 -3.57 9.13
CA GLN A 56 0.04 -4.02 8.86
C GLN A 56 -0.70 -3.13 7.85
N ALA A 57 -0.42 -1.82 7.82
CA ALA A 57 -0.98 -0.92 6.83
C ALA A 57 -0.47 -1.26 5.42
N MET A 58 0.83 -1.55 5.27
CA MET A 58 1.38 -2.04 4.01
C MET A 58 0.73 -3.36 3.59
N PHE A 59 0.61 -4.32 4.52
CA PHE A 59 0.00 -5.62 4.24
C PHE A 59 -1.44 -5.47 3.72
N ARG A 60 -2.26 -4.66 4.39
CA ARG A 60 -3.63 -4.37 3.94
C ARG A 60 -3.66 -3.70 2.57
N PHE A 61 -2.78 -2.74 2.30
CA PHE A 61 -2.72 -2.11 0.98
C PHE A 61 -2.42 -3.11 -0.14
N LEU A 62 -1.47 -4.03 0.09
CA LEU A 62 -1.06 -5.00 -0.91
C LEU A 62 -2.06 -6.14 -1.09
N TYR A 63 -2.79 -6.54 -0.03
CA TYR A 63 -3.52 -7.82 -0.03
C TYR A 63 -5.00 -7.76 0.30
N ASP A 64 -5.51 -6.68 0.88
CA ASP A 64 -6.88 -6.62 1.37
C ASP A 64 -7.85 -5.99 0.35
N ALA A 65 -8.51 -6.86 -0.45
CA ALA A 65 -9.55 -6.51 -1.44
C ALA A 65 -10.85 -5.98 -0.86
N HIS A 66 -11.15 -6.27 0.41
CA HIS A 66 -12.46 -5.98 0.97
C HIS A 66 -12.79 -4.49 1.03
N ARG A 67 -11.79 -3.60 0.99
CA ARG A 67 -12.03 -2.16 0.97
C ARG A 67 -12.33 -1.58 -0.42
N ALA A 68 -11.80 -2.16 -1.49
CA ALA A 68 -11.94 -1.60 -2.85
C ALA A 68 -13.34 -1.82 -3.45
N GLU A 69 -13.99 -2.93 -3.13
CA GLU A 69 -15.35 -3.25 -3.65
C GLU A 69 -16.45 -2.47 -2.91
N THR A 70 -16.26 -2.21 -1.61
CA THR A 70 -17.27 -1.53 -0.77
C THR A 70 -17.46 -0.05 -1.12
N GLU A 71 -16.44 0.61 -1.70
CA GLU A 71 -16.54 1.99 -2.21
C GLU A 71 -17.06 2.08 -3.65
N ALA A 72 -16.98 0.99 -4.44
CA ALA A 72 -17.46 0.95 -5.82
C ALA A 72 -18.97 0.64 -5.94
N HIS A 73 -19.61 0.17 -4.86
CA HIS A 73 -21.03 -0.16 -4.80
C HIS A 73 -21.89 0.90 -4.07
N ARG A 74 -21.37 2.12 -3.88
CA ARG A 74 -22.11 3.23 -3.27
C ARG A 74 -22.13 4.43 -4.20
#